data_AF-W0SD49-F1
#
_entry.id   AF-W0SD49-F1
#
_cell.length_a   1.000
_cell.length_b   1.000
_cell.length_c   1.000
_cell.angle_alpha   90.00
_cell.angle_beta   90.00
_cell.angle_gamma   90.00
#
_symmetry.space_group_name_H-M   'P 1'
#
loop_
_entity.id
_entity.type
_entity.pdbx_description
1 polymer ?
#
loop_
_entity_poly.entity_id
_entity_poly.type
_entity_poly.pdbx_seq_one_letter_code
_entity_poly.pdbx_strand_id
1 'polypeptide(L)'
;MNMHNRSNKMTEDASPHGGALRRLMSDRGLHSVYQPILDVRKGNYLACEALIRGPEGSELHAPGALFAAAAAADCTHELEWLAVETAIVQFAAQQCALRLFLNMSISCLHASRKRLVAIRQELLRLGVPPSRIVIELTENESVTDFSDLQETLQDFRRIGIQIAMDDMGEGFSNLRMWSEVRPEFVKIDRHFVTGIDTDPLKLHFVRAMHEIADACGSALIAEGVETEGQLAVLRDIGIPYLQGFGIARPQRAIATMPNVDQPMNNSILLLPLRPQAGRRTPRIDQILHEVRSVSPETDNDAVYRIFEHQPGLNVVPVVANGQPVGIISRYSLIDRFARPFHRELHGKRPCTMVMDPPLVFDEAQSAQEVAQLIGSLRSTEACDAIIITRQGRYRGIGFLRELMAIITDMQIRAARYANPLTQLPGNVPINEQMDRLIETEHGFVAAYCDLDHFKPYNDTYGYRRGDQMIQQVGALLSETTADHQDFVGHVGGDDFIVLMQSRDWEARLRRVIEQFDATLPKYVTNAEHLSAGGYYGEDRRGQPIFHALPALSIGCVIVPPGAFANHHDVSAALSEAKKEAKRLPGSVLFIERRQYRGSAGTADAGPGMDAVLPAPNLLAGMPCFAM
;
A
#
# COMPACT_ATOMS: atom_id res chain seq x y z
N MET A 1 32.78 34.50 71.95
CA MET A 1 31.37 34.17 71.63
C MET A 1 31.16 34.46 70.14
N ASN A 2 31.87 33.76 69.24
CA ASN A 2 31.43 32.64 68.39
C ASN A 2 29.95 32.54 68.03
N MET A 3 29.69 32.62 66.71
CA MET A 3 28.60 32.06 65.86
C MET A 3 28.34 33.08 64.74
N HIS A 4 28.54 32.86 63.43
CA HIS A 4 28.26 31.70 62.59
C HIS A 4 29.20 31.71 61.36
N ASN A 5 29.83 30.57 61.09
CA ASN A 5 30.49 30.22 59.83
C ASN A 5 29.96 28.82 59.46
N ARG A 6 29.31 28.69 58.28
CA ARG A 6 28.71 27.50 57.61
C ARG A 6 27.46 27.99 56.86
N SER A 7 27.19 27.75 55.57
CA SER A 7 27.70 26.76 54.63
C SER A 7 27.40 27.26 53.21
N ASN A 8 28.43 27.43 52.39
CA ASN A 8 28.27 27.47 50.93
C ASN A 8 28.51 26.02 50.47
N LYS A 9 27.42 25.26 50.25
CA LYS A 9 27.48 23.88 49.79
C LYS A 9 26.46 23.70 48.67
N MET A 10 27.01 23.57 47.46
CA MET A 10 26.53 22.75 46.34
C MET A 10 25.06 22.31 46.43
N THR A 11 24.20 22.92 45.62
CA THR A 11 23.04 22.24 45.05
C THR A 11 23.46 21.74 43.67
N GLU A 12 24.25 20.66 43.68
CA GLU A 12 24.31 19.70 42.56
C GLU A 12 23.03 18.88 42.62
N ASP A 13 21.93 19.39 42.05
CA ASP A 13 20.84 18.52 41.58
C ASP A 13 21.29 17.91 40.25
N ALA A 14 22.29 17.02 40.34
CA ALA A 14 22.73 16.21 39.23
C ALA A 14 21.85 14.97 39.18
N SER A 15 20.94 14.92 38.21
CA SER A 15 20.52 13.63 37.66
C SER A 15 21.78 12.77 37.47
N PRO A 16 21.83 11.53 37.98
CA PRO A 16 23.04 10.69 37.91
C PRO A 16 23.55 10.50 36.47
N HIS A 17 22.67 10.67 35.47
CA HIS A 17 23.01 10.59 34.06
C HIS A 17 23.66 11.86 33.48
N GLY A 18 23.39 13.05 34.03
CA GLY A 18 23.91 14.32 33.49
C GLY A 18 25.43 14.47 33.63
N GLY A 19 25.99 14.04 34.76
CA GLY A 19 27.44 14.05 34.98
C GLY A 19 28.21 12.97 34.21
N ALA A 20 27.56 11.87 33.85
CA ALA A 20 28.13 10.82 33.00
C ALA A 20 28.12 11.27 31.52
N LEU A 21 27.03 11.89 31.07
CA LEU A 21 26.90 12.41 29.71
C LEU A 21 27.91 13.54 29.42
N ARG A 22 28.06 14.52 30.32
CA ARG A 22 29.03 15.61 30.13
C ARG A 22 30.48 15.10 30.05
N ARG A 23 30.82 14.06 30.82
CA ARG A 23 32.11 13.37 30.70
C ARG A 23 32.26 12.67 29.35
N LEU A 24 31.24 11.91 28.93
CA LEU A 24 31.21 11.25 27.62
C LEU A 24 31.44 12.24 26.46
N MET A 25 30.80 13.41 26.52
CA MET A 25 30.95 14.47 25.52
C MET A 25 32.35 15.09 25.53
N SER A 26 32.90 15.37 26.72
CA SER A 26 34.25 15.89 26.89
C SER A 26 35.32 14.92 26.37
N ASP A 27 35.12 13.63 26.62
CA ASP A 27 36.03 12.56 26.19
C ASP A 27 35.82 12.15 24.72
N ARG A 28 34.83 12.76 24.03
CA ARG A 28 34.40 12.40 22.67
C ARG A 28 34.17 10.90 22.49
N GLY A 29 33.59 10.24 23.50
CA GLY A 29 33.39 8.78 23.53
C GLY A 29 32.20 8.25 22.70
N LEU A 30 31.69 9.06 21.78
CA LEU A 30 30.65 8.63 20.84
C LEU A 30 31.25 7.88 19.65
N HIS A 31 30.47 6.99 19.05
CA HIS A 31 30.84 6.37 17.79
C HIS A 31 29.63 6.20 16.88
N SER A 32 29.86 6.15 15.57
CA SER A 32 28.81 5.95 14.58
C SER A 32 28.82 4.52 14.06
N VAL A 33 27.64 3.96 13.87
CA VAL A 33 27.42 2.81 12.99
C VAL A 33 26.62 3.28 11.80
N TYR A 34 26.85 2.69 10.64
CA TYR A 34 26.28 3.15 9.38
C TYR A 34 25.35 2.09 8.81
N GLN A 35 24.13 2.48 8.48
CA GLN A 35 23.19 1.61 7.78
C GLN A 35 23.14 1.98 6.31
N PRO A 36 23.48 1.07 5.38
CA PRO A 36 23.51 1.40 3.97
C PRO A 36 22.12 1.49 3.33
N ILE A 37 22.04 2.30 2.27
CA ILE A 37 20.85 2.57 1.47
C ILE A 37 21.14 2.11 0.04
N LEU A 38 20.36 1.14 -0.44
CA LEU A 38 20.53 0.49 -1.73
C LEU A 38 19.85 1.29 -2.85
N ASP A 39 20.55 1.54 -3.96
CA ASP A 39 19.96 1.94 -5.24
C ASP A 39 19.50 0.69 -5.98
N VAL A 40 18.19 0.46 -6.01
CA VAL A 40 17.59 -0.77 -6.55
C VAL A 40 17.85 -0.88 -8.05
N ARG A 41 17.90 0.25 -8.75
CA ARG A 41 18.07 0.29 -10.21
C ARG A 41 19.50 -0.06 -10.62
N LYS A 42 20.48 0.32 -9.80
CA LYS A 42 21.91 0.10 -10.08
C LYS A 42 22.48 -1.14 -9.39
N GLY A 43 21.78 -1.70 -8.41
CA GLY A 43 22.27 -2.84 -7.62
C GLY A 43 23.46 -2.52 -6.72
N ASN A 44 23.67 -1.25 -6.39
CA ASN A 44 24.77 -0.80 -5.54
C ASN A 44 24.29 0.17 -4.45
N TYR A 45 25.08 0.31 -3.39
CA TYR A 45 24.75 1.25 -2.32
C TYR A 45 24.96 2.69 -2.80
N LEU A 46 23.93 3.52 -2.65
CA LEU A 46 23.99 4.95 -2.92
C LEU A 46 24.63 5.70 -1.75
N ALA A 47 24.21 5.33 -0.55
CA ALA A 47 24.41 6.11 0.66
C ALA A 47 24.45 5.21 1.89
N CYS A 48 24.75 5.83 3.04
CA CYS A 48 24.51 5.24 4.35
C CYS A 48 24.01 6.30 5.33
N GLU A 49 23.13 5.88 6.23
CA GLU A 49 22.67 6.66 7.36
C GLU A 49 23.58 6.45 8.57
N ALA A 50 23.99 7.55 9.20
CA ALA A 50 24.79 7.53 10.40
C ALA A 50 23.93 7.44 11.65
N LEU A 51 24.09 6.35 12.40
CA LEU A 51 23.37 6.11 13.64
C LEU A 51 24.35 6.22 14.81
N ILE A 52 24.20 7.25 15.63
CA ILE A 52 25.12 7.50 16.75
C ILE A 52 24.94 6.47 17.88
N ARG A 53 26.01 6.11 18.55
CA ARG A 53 26.04 5.21 19.71
C ARG A 53 26.95 5.79 20.78
N GLY A 54 26.55 5.63 22.05
CA GLY A 54 27.46 5.85 23.18
C GLY A 54 28.45 4.69 23.35
N PRO A 55 29.14 4.59 24.49
CA PRO A 55 30.09 3.51 24.75
C PRO A 55 29.38 2.15 24.81
N GLU A 56 30.01 1.13 24.22
CA GLU A 56 29.48 -0.23 24.20
C GLU A 56 29.36 -0.78 25.62
N GLY A 57 28.21 -1.40 25.94
CA GLY A 57 27.90 -1.90 27.29
C GLY A 57 27.51 -0.83 28.32
N SER A 58 27.42 0.45 27.93
CA SER A 58 26.91 1.52 28.79
C SER A 58 25.38 1.66 28.68
N GLU A 59 24.74 2.17 29.74
CA GLU A 59 23.34 2.61 29.70
C GLU A 59 23.09 3.71 28.65
N LEU A 60 24.13 4.46 28.29
CA LEU A 60 24.10 5.51 27.27
C LEU A 60 24.46 4.98 25.86
N HIS A 61 24.55 3.66 25.67
CA HIS A 61 24.89 3.09 24.36
C HIS A 61 23.82 3.38 23.29
N ALA A 62 22.54 3.22 23.64
CA ALA A 62 21.43 3.38 22.71
C ALA A 62 21.09 4.87 22.49
N PRO A 63 20.73 5.29 21.25
CA PRO A 63 20.39 6.69 20.95
C PRO A 63 19.31 7.27 21.85
N GLY A 64 18.21 6.53 22.07
CA GLY A 64 17.09 7.01 22.89
C GLY A 64 17.51 7.37 24.32
N ALA A 65 18.33 6.53 24.95
CA ALA A 65 18.86 6.81 26.29
C ALA A 65 19.83 8.00 26.29
N LEU A 66 20.66 8.11 25.24
CA LEU A 66 21.63 9.20 25.08
C LEU A 66 20.94 10.56 24.96
N PHE A 67 19.94 10.68 24.08
CA PHE A 67 19.19 11.93 23.87
C PHE A 67 18.24 12.25 25.02
N ALA A 68 17.64 11.24 25.68
CA ALA A 68 16.87 11.45 26.90
C ALA A 68 17.73 12.03 28.03
N ALA A 69 18.96 11.52 28.20
CA ALA A 69 19.91 12.06 29.17
C ALA A 69 20.34 13.50 28.81
N ALA A 70 20.48 13.81 27.52
CA ALA A 70 20.84 15.15 27.06
C ALA A 70 19.74 16.18 27.29
N ALA A 71 18.49 15.80 27.05
CA ALA A 71 17.32 16.62 27.36
C ALA A 71 17.22 16.88 28.87
N ALA A 72 17.43 15.87 29.70
CA ALA A 72 17.43 16.02 31.16
C ALA A 72 18.60 16.89 31.69
N ALA A 73 19.69 17.01 30.93
CA ALA A 73 20.87 17.78 31.29
C ALA A 73 20.99 19.12 30.56
N ASP A 74 19.97 19.50 29.79
CA ASP A 74 19.90 20.72 28.96
C ASP A 74 21.15 20.90 28.07
N CYS A 75 21.50 19.84 27.33
CA CYS A 75 22.66 19.83 26.43
C CYS A 75 22.40 19.08 25.11
N THR A 76 21.13 19.03 24.69
CA THR A 76 20.69 18.31 23.48
C THR A 76 21.40 18.83 22.23
N HIS A 77 21.50 20.15 22.04
CA HIS A 77 22.15 20.73 20.85
C HIS A 77 23.65 20.43 20.81
N GLU A 78 24.35 20.51 21.95
CA GLU A 78 25.77 20.19 22.02
C GLU A 78 26.03 18.71 21.74
N LEU A 79 25.16 17.82 22.26
CA LEU A 79 25.25 16.40 21.97
C LEU A 79 24.99 16.10 20.49
N GLU A 80 23.92 16.68 19.93
CA GLU A 80 23.53 16.46 18.54
C GLU A 80 24.62 16.96 17.57
N TRP A 81 25.18 18.13 17.84
CA TRP A 81 26.32 18.64 17.08
C TRP A 81 27.55 17.73 17.19
N LEU A 82 27.86 17.23 18.39
CA LEU A 82 28.96 16.28 18.59
C LEU A 82 28.70 14.96 17.85
N ALA A 83 27.46 14.48 17.81
CA ALA A 83 27.07 13.29 17.06
C ALA A 83 27.31 13.46 15.56
N VAL A 84 26.88 14.60 15.00
CA VAL A 84 27.10 14.98 13.60
C VAL A 84 28.60 15.08 13.27
N GLU A 85 29.38 15.77 14.10
CA GLU A 85 30.83 15.89 13.93
C GLU A 85 31.51 14.51 13.96
N THR A 86 31.14 13.67 14.93
CA THR A 86 31.66 12.31 15.09
C THR A 86 31.34 11.45 13.87
N ALA A 87 30.10 11.51 13.38
CA ALA A 87 29.65 10.76 12.22
C ALA A 87 30.43 11.14 10.95
N ILE A 88 30.64 12.44 10.71
CA ILE A 88 31.40 12.94 9.55
C ILE A 88 32.86 12.52 9.62
N VAL A 89 33.52 12.69 10.77
CA VAL A 89 34.93 12.34 10.95
C VAL A 89 35.16 10.84 10.77
N GLN A 90 34.32 10.00 11.39
CA GLN A 90 34.44 8.55 11.27
C GLN A 90 34.09 8.07 9.85
N PHE A 91 33.17 8.75 9.16
CA PHE A 91 32.82 8.44 7.78
C PHE A 91 33.95 8.79 6.81
N ALA A 92 34.59 9.95 6.97
CA ALA A 92 35.73 10.38 6.16
C ALA A 92 36.88 9.37 6.24
N ALA A 93 37.11 8.79 7.42
CA ALA A 93 38.13 7.76 7.63
C ALA A 93 37.87 6.45 6.85
N GLN A 94 36.61 6.17 6.45
CA GLN A 94 36.26 4.98 5.66
C GLN A 94 36.65 5.12 4.18
N GLN A 95 36.94 6.33 3.70
CA GLN A 95 37.35 6.62 2.31
C GLN A 95 36.44 6.01 1.23
N CYS A 96 35.14 5.85 1.52
CA CYS A 96 34.17 5.33 0.56
C CYS A 96 33.66 6.44 -0.37
N ALA A 97 32.88 6.08 -1.40
CA ALA A 97 32.25 7.03 -2.33
C ALA A 97 30.77 7.32 -2.02
N LEU A 98 30.19 6.70 -0.99
CA LEU A 98 28.77 6.79 -0.64
C LEU A 98 28.35 8.21 -0.21
N ARG A 99 27.06 8.51 -0.23
CA ARG A 99 26.52 9.69 0.50
C ARG A 99 26.34 9.35 1.99
N LEU A 100 26.38 10.37 2.85
CA LEU A 100 26.20 10.27 4.29
C LEU A 100 24.92 11.00 4.68
N PHE A 101 23.95 10.25 5.20
CA PHE A 101 22.72 10.78 5.79
C PHE A 101 22.95 11.03 7.29
N LEU A 102 22.58 12.22 7.76
CA LEU A 102 22.79 12.72 9.12
C LEU A 102 21.47 13.24 9.68
N ASN A 103 20.99 12.62 10.73
CA ASN A 103 19.86 13.11 11.52
C ASN A 103 20.19 14.46 12.16
N MET A 104 19.33 15.46 11.98
CA MET A 104 19.45 16.78 12.60
C MET A 104 18.07 17.44 12.83
N SER A 105 17.85 17.93 14.04
CA SER A 105 16.70 18.75 14.41
C SER A 105 16.72 20.12 13.72
N ILE A 106 15.54 20.72 13.55
CA ILE A 106 15.38 22.04 12.91
C ILE A 106 16.11 23.11 13.73
N SER A 107 15.97 23.08 15.04
CA SER A 107 16.67 23.96 15.98
C SER A 107 18.20 23.86 15.86
N CYS A 108 18.76 22.65 15.78
CA CYS A 108 20.20 22.44 15.57
C CYS A 108 20.66 22.93 14.19
N LEU A 109 19.83 22.75 13.14
CA LEU A 109 20.08 23.26 11.80
C LEU A 109 20.18 24.80 11.81
N HIS A 110 19.23 25.49 12.43
CA HIS A 110 19.24 26.95 12.58
C HIS A 110 20.46 27.45 13.35
N ALA A 111 20.78 26.82 14.49
CA ALA A 111 21.96 27.16 15.28
C ALA A 111 23.26 26.99 14.47
N SER A 112 23.28 26.00 13.57
CA SER A 112 24.42 25.66 12.73
C SER A 112 24.56 26.54 11.49
N ARG A 113 23.51 27.28 11.09
CA ARG A 113 23.54 28.23 9.95
C ARG A 113 24.72 29.21 10.03
N LYS A 114 25.00 29.76 11.21
CA LYS A 114 26.12 30.70 11.43
C LYS A 114 27.51 30.07 11.22
N ARG A 115 27.60 28.73 11.27
CA ARG A 115 28.84 27.96 11.15
C ARG A 115 29.04 27.37 9.76
N LEU A 116 28.15 27.62 8.79
CA LEU A 116 28.18 27.00 7.46
C LEU A 116 29.53 27.11 6.74
N VAL A 117 30.20 28.25 6.84
CA VAL A 117 31.54 28.45 6.24
C VAL A 117 32.57 27.50 6.86
N ALA A 118 32.56 27.38 8.20
CA ALA A 118 33.46 26.48 8.92
C ALA A 118 33.14 25.01 8.62
N ILE A 119 31.85 24.66 8.56
CA ILE A 119 31.38 23.30 8.19
C ILE A 119 31.91 22.93 6.80
N ARG A 120 31.75 23.83 5.82
CA ARG A 120 32.23 23.60 4.46
C ARG A 120 33.75 23.43 4.42
N GLN A 121 34.51 24.25 5.14
CA GLN A 121 35.97 24.14 5.20
C GLN A 121 36.42 22.83 5.84
N GLU A 122 35.75 22.40 6.90
CA GLU A 122 36.05 21.16 7.60
C GLU A 122 35.75 19.93 6.73
N LEU A 123 34.60 19.91 6.05
CA LEU A 123 34.25 18.87 5.08
C LEU A 123 35.30 18.75 3.97
N LEU A 124 35.77 19.89 3.43
CA LEU A 124 36.84 19.91 2.43
C LEU A 124 38.17 19.38 2.98
N ARG A 125 38.52 19.73 4.23
CA ARG A 125 39.73 19.23 4.92
C ARG A 125 39.71 17.71 5.10
N LEU A 126 38.53 17.16 5.40
CA LEU A 126 38.29 15.73 5.55
C LEU A 126 38.15 14.99 4.21
N GLY A 127 38.18 15.70 3.07
CA GLY A 127 38.02 15.09 1.75
C GLY A 127 36.60 14.63 1.45
N VAL A 128 35.59 15.18 2.14
CA VAL A 128 34.17 14.86 1.93
C VAL A 128 33.51 16.06 1.24
N PRO A 129 33.20 15.98 -0.06
CA PRO A 129 32.42 16.98 -0.75
C PRO A 129 31.08 17.25 -0.04
N PRO A 130 30.64 18.51 0.14
CA PRO A 130 29.33 18.81 0.74
C PRO A 130 28.15 18.15 0.03
N SER A 131 28.26 17.92 -1.30
CA SER A 131 27.27 17.18 -2.11
C SER A 131 27.11 15.71 -1.76
N ARG A 132 27.94 15.18 -0.86
CA ARG A 132 27.79 13.84 -0.30
C ARG A 132 27.10 13.84 1.06
N ILE A 133 26.82 15.00 1.64
CA ILE A 133 26.11 15.11 2.91
C ILE A 133 24.63 15.35 2.64
N VAL A 134 23.79 14.55 3.29
CA VAL A 134 22.35 14.70 3.32
C VAL A 134 21.93 14.89 4.77
N ILE A 135 21.17 15.94 5.05
CA ILE A 135 20.62 16.19 6.39
C ILE A 135 19.18 15.70 6.42
N GLU A 136 18.88 14.77 7.33
CA GLU A 136 17.54 14.28 7.62
C GLU A 136 16.90 15.16 8.69
N LEU A 137 15.79 15.81 8.35
CA LEU A 137 15.02 16.62 9.28
C LEU A 137 14.02 15.74 10.03
N THR A 138 14.20 15.64 11.35
CA THR A 138 13.26 14.92 12.23
C THR A 138 12.01 15.76 12.51
N GLU A 139 10.83 15.15 12.52
CA GLU A 139 9.52 15.84 12.54
C GLU A 139 9.05 16.40 13.91
N ASN A 140 9.75 16.08 15.00
CA ASN A 140 9.29 16.36 16.38
C ASN A 140 9.27 17.84 16.81
N GLU A 141 9.68 18.78 15.96
CA GLU A 141 9.69 20.22 16.28
C GLU A 141 8.60 20.98 15.51
N SER A 142 7.73 21.69 16.25
CA SER A 142 6.68 22.51 15.63
C SER A 142 7.29 23.76 14.96
N VAL A 143 7.17 23.82 13.63
CA VAL A 143 7.66 24.96 12.85
C VAL A 143 6.67 26.11 12.96
N THR A 144 7.09 27.19 13.60
CA THR A 144 6.30 28.42 13.74
C THR A 144 6.55 29.40 12.60
N ASP A 145 7.75 29.39 12.01
CA ASP A 145 8.14 30.25 10.88
C ASP A 145 8.81 29.44 9.76
N PHE A 146 8.04 29.14 8.71
CA PHE A 146 8.55 28.44 7.52
C PHE A 146 9.50 29.29 6.68
N SER A 147 9.46 30.63 6.80
CA SER A 147 10.32 31.52 6.02
C SER A 147 11.77 31.41 6.46
N ASP A 148 12.04 31.44 7.77
CA ASP A 148 13.40 31.28 8.30
C ASP A 148 13.94 29.86 8.02
N LEU A 149 13.08 28.84 8.13
CA LEU A 149 13.44 27.47 7.77
C LEU A 149 13.85 27.37 6.29
N GLN A 150 13.06 27.92 5.37
CA GLN A 150 13.40 27.94 3.95
C GLN A 150 14.71 28.65 3.66
N GLU A 151 14.95 29.80 4.29
CA GLU A 151 16.19 30.55 4.12
C GLU A 151 17.40 29.75 4.61
N THR A 152 17.25 29.11 5.77
CA THR A 152 18.27 28.23 6.35
C THR A 152 18.57 27.06 5.41
N LEU A 153 17.55 26.34 4.94
CA LEU A 153 17.72 25.22 4.01
C LEU A 153 18.38 25.64 2.70
N GLN A 154 18.04 26.82 2.17
CA GLN A 154 18.70 27.37 0.98
C GLN A 154 20.19 27.63 1.22
N ASP A 155 20.60 28.10 2.39
CA ASP A 155 22.01 28.31 2.71
C ASP A 155 22.80 27.00 2.77
N PHE A 156 22.21 25.94 3.33
CA PHE A 156 22.80 24.59 3.29
C PHE A 156 22.89 24.05 1.86
N ARG A 157 21.84 24.21 1.05
CA ARG A 157 21.86 23.83 -0.38
C ARG A 157 22.91 24.58 -1.19
N ARG A 158 23.13 25.88 -0.91
CA ARG A 158 24.15 26.72 -1.59
C ARG A 158 25.57 26.20 -1.40
N ILE A 159 25.88 25.55 -0.27
CA ILE A 159 27.18 24.92 -0.07
C ILE A 159 27.25 23.50 -0.63
N GLY A 160 26.13 22.94 -1.07
CA GLY A 160 26.00 21.64 -1.72
C GLY A 160 25.34 20.56 -0.87
N ILE A 161 24.96 20.85 0.38
CA ILE A 161 24.31 19.86 1.26
C ILE A 161 22.88 19.62 0.80
N GLN A 162 22.48 18.35 0.74
CA GLN A 162 21.11 17.94 0.37
C GLN A 162 20.25 17.74 1.61
N ILE A 163 18.93 17.75 1.43
CA ILE A 163 17.95 17.63 2.50
C ILE A 163 17.10 16.37 2.27
N ALA A 164 16.89 15.64 3.35
CA ALA A 164 15.96 14.54 3.44
C ALA A 164 14.88 14.85 4.49
N MET A 165 13.69 14.31 4.30
CA MET A 165 12.62 14.33 5.28
C MET A 165 12.39 12.91 5.79
N ASP A 166 12.31 12.76 7.12
CA ASP A 166 12.18 11.48 7.80
C ASP A 166 10.73 11.17 8.21
N ASP A 167 10.44 9.89 8.50
CA ASP A 167 9.19 9.39 9.13
C ASP A 167 7.87 9.84 8.45
N MET A 168 7.79 9.79 7.12
CA MET A 168 6.54 10.16 6.44
C MET A 168 5.42 9.13 6.69
N GLY A 169 4.44 9.53 7.52
CA GLY A 169 3.08 9.00 7.51
C GLY A 169 2.34 8.96 8.86
N GLU A 170 2.90 9.55 9.93
CA GLU A 170 2.18 9.84 11.17
C GLU A 170 1.57 11.27 11.16
N GLY A 171 0.48 11.48 10.42
CA GLY A 171 -0.38 12.67 10.57
C GLY A 171 -0.31 13.76 9.49
N PHE A 172 -1.17 14.78 9.62
CA PHE A 172 -1.42 15.82 8.60
C PHE A 172 -0.32 16.89 8.47
N SER A 173 0.61 16.98 9.43
CA SER A 173 1.68 17.97 9.43
C SER A 173 2.69 17.75 8.28
N ASN A 174 2.82 16.50 7.84
CA ASN A 174 3.96 16.03 7.04
C ASN A 174 3.85 16.45 5.57
N LEU A 175 2.64 16.54 5.00
CA LEU A 175 2.45 17.02 3.63
C LEU A 175 2.73 18.52 3.47
N ARG A 176 2.38 19.33 4.48
CA ARG A 176 2.71 20.76 4.47
C ARG A 176 4.22 20.95 4.57
N MET A 177 4.85 20.25 5.51
CA MET A 177 6.30 20.24 5.67
C MET A 177 7.00 19.86 4.35
N TRP A 178 6.56 18.79 3.68
CA TRP A 178 7.09 18.37 2.38
C TRP A 178 7.01 19.49 1.33
N SER A 179 5.83 20.09 1.16
CA SER A 179 5.61 21.16 0.18
C SER A 179 6.49 22.39 0.42
N GLU A 180 6.75 22.74 1.68
CA GLU A 180 7.54 23.92 2.06
C GLU A 180 9.06 23.65 2.02
N VAL A 181 9.50 22.45 2.43
CA VAL A 181 10.92 22.07 2.46
C VAL A 181 11.44 21.68 1.07
N ARG A 182 10.61 21.03 0.25
CA ARG A 182 10.96 20.45 -1.06
C ARG A 182 12.26 19.65 -1.01
N PRO A 183 12.34 18.58 -0.19
CA PRO A 183 13.56 17.84 0.02
C PRO A 183 13.96 17.02 -1.22
N GLU A 184 15.25 16.77 -1.36
CA GLU A 184 15.79 15.89 -2.41
C GLU A 184 15.45 14.42 -2.14
N PHE A 185 15.31 14.04 -0.86
CA PHE A 185 14.92 12.70 -0.43
C PHE A 185 13.76 12.73 0.54
N VAL A 186 12.92 11.70 0.48
CA VAL A 186 11.84 11.49 1.44
C VAL A 186 11.84 10.04 1.88
N LYS A 187 11.92 9.80 3.19
CA LYS A 187 11.93 8.47 3.77
C LYS A 187 10.50 8.07 4.14
N ILE A 188 10.10 6.88 3.70
CA ILE A 188 8.82 6.26 4.00
C ILE A 188 8.99 5.46 5.28
N ASP A 189 8.19 5.78 6.29
CA ASP A 189 8.26 5.12 7.58
C ASP A 189 8.02 3.59 7.46
N ARG A 190 8.70 2.85 8.35
CA ARG A 190 8.61 1.39 8.45
C ARG A 190 7.19 0.89 8.63
N HIS A 191 6.27 1.67 9.21
CA HIS A 191 4.86 1.33 9.33
C HIS A 191 4.24 0.97 7.97
N PHE A 192 4.56 1.73 6.92
CA PHE A 192 4.01 1.53 5.57
C PHE A 192 4.72 0.42 4.79
N VAL A 193 5.97 0.12 5.14
CA VAL A 193 6.76 -0.94 4.50
C VAL A 193 6.48 -2.32 5.10
N THR A 194 6.30 -2.38 6.42
CA THR A 194 6.11 -3.66 7.13
C THR A 194 4.82 -4.34 6.67
N GLY A 195 4.94 -5.48 6.00
CA GLY A 195 3.81 -6.25 5.50
C GLY A 195 3.14 -5.68 4.24
N ILE A 196 3.80 -4.78 3.52
CA ILE A 196 3.29 -4.19 2.26
C ILE A 196 2.98 -5.24 1.17
N ASP A 197 3.62 -6.40 1.24
CA ASP A 197 3.41 -7.58 0.40
C ASP A 197 2.11 -8.34 0.69
N THR A 198 1.49 -8.09 1.84
CA THR A 198 0.24 -8.74 2.25
C THR A 198 -0.91 -7.76 2.49
N ASP A 199 -0.61 -6.48 2.74
CA ASP A 199 -1.58 -5.44 3.05
C ASP A 199 -1.78 -4.48 1.85
N PRO A 200 -2.91 -4.59 1.12
CA PRO A 200 -3.20 -3.72 -0.01
C PRO A 200 -3.30 -2.24 0.36
N LEU A 201 -3.71 -1.88 1.58
CA LEU A 201 -3.85 -0.48 1.97
C LEU A 201 -2.48 0.20 2.03
N LYS A 202 -1.48 -0.49 2.61
CA LYS A 202 -0.09 -0.01 2.65
C LYS A 202 0.50 0.15 1.26
N LEU A 203 0.23 -0.81 0.36
CA LEU A 203 0.62 -0.72 -1.04
C LEU A 203 0.07 0.56 -1.71
N HIS A 204 -1.21 0.90 -1.47
CA HIS A 204 -1.80 2.12 -2.03
C HIS A 204 -1.21 3.40 -1.44
N PHE A 205 -0.95 3.44 -0.13
CA PHE A 205 -0.29 4.58 0.49
C PHE A 205 1.10 4.82 -0.09
N VAL A 206 1.91 3.78 -0.23
CA VAL A 206 3.25 3.90 -0.81
C VAL A 206 3.21 4.31 -2.28
N ARG A 207 2.24 3.82 -3.07
CA ARG A 207 2.02 4.30 -4.45
C ARG A 207 1.64 5.78 -4.51
N ALA A 208 0.72 6.22 -3.66
CA ALA A 208 0.33 7.63 -3.60
C ALA A 208 1.51 8.52 -3.18
N MET A 209 2.33 8.07 -2.21
CA MET A 209 3.57 8.74 -1.84
C MET A 209 4.55 8.80 -3.02
N HIS A 210 4.65 7.73 -3.83
CA HIS A 210 5.47 7.70 -5.04
C HIS A 210 5.03 8.73 -6.08
N GLU A 211 3.74 8.81 -6.36
CA GLU A 211 3.18 9.82 -7.27
C GLU A 211 3.44 11.26 -6.77
N ILE A 212 3.25 11.51 -5.47
CA ILE A 212 3.55 12.83 -4.87
C ILE A 212 5.04 13.14 -4.99
N ALA A 213 5.91 12.17 -4.70
CA ALA A 213 7.34 12.36 -4.77
C ALA A 213 7.82 12.67 -6.19
N ASP A 214 7.31 11.96 -7.19
CA ASP A 214 7.62 12.20 -8.59
C ASP A 214 7.16 13.61 -9.03
N ALA A 215 5.95 14.01 -8.66
CA ALA A 215 5.43 15.35 -8.92
C ALA A 215 6.23 16.47 -8.22
N CYS A 216 6.79 16.19 -7.05
CA CYS A 216 7.63 17.13 -6.29
C CYS A 216 9.12 17.10 -6.70
N GLY A 217 9.55 16.13 -7.52
CA GLY A 217 10.96 15.92 -7.84
C GLY A 217 11.80 15.38 -6.68
N SER A 218 11.16 14.77 -5.67
CA SER A 218 11.81 14.14 -4.53
C SER A 218 12.04 12.65 -4.81
N ALA A 219 13.13 12.07 -4.31
CA ALA A 219 13.37 10.63 -4.42
C ALA A 219 13.01 9.89 -3.14
N LEU A 220 12.22 8.81 -3.26
CA LEU A 220 11.78 8.04 -2.11
C LEU A 220 12.82 7.02 -1.63
N ILE A 221 12.89 6.87 -0.31
CA ILE A 221 13.64 5.83 0.39
C ILE A 221 12.64 5.04 1.24
N ALA A 222 12.47 3.75 1.01
CA ALA A 222 11.61 2.93 1.86
C ALA A 222 12.40 2.30 3.00
N GLU A 223 11.95 2.52 4.23
CA GLU A 223 12.61 2.04 5.44
C GLU A 223 12.03 0.77 6.02
N GLY A 224 12.86 0.01 6.74
CA GLY A 224 12.42 -1.19 7.43
C GLY A 224 12.10 -2.36 6.50
N VAL A 225 12.78 -2.43 5.34
CA VAL A 225 12.70 -3.61 4.46
C VAL A 225 13.36 -4.81 5.15
N GLU A 226 12.57 -5.82 5.49
CA GLU A 226 12.98 -7.01 6.22
C GLU A 226 12.86 -8.30 5.40
N THR A 227 11.95 -8.35 4.41
CA THR A 227 11.68 -9.56 3.61
C THR A 227 11.89 -9.35 2.12
N GLU A 228 12.14 -10.44 1.38
CA GLU A 228 12.25 -10.41 -0.09
C GLU A 228 10.92 -9.99 -0.75
N GLY A 229 9.78 -10.37 -0.17
CA GLY A 229 8.45 -9.94 -0.62
C GLY A 229 8.25 -8.43 -0.57
N GLN A 230 8.62 -7.79 0.55
CA GLN A 230 8.57 -6.33 0.69
C GLN A 230 9.47 -5.64 -0.34
N LEU A 231 10.69 -6.16 -0.54
CA LEU A 231 11.63 -5.62 -1.52
C LEU A 231 11.07 -5.68 -2.93
N ALA A 232 10.50 -6.83 -3.33
CA ALA A 232 9.92 -7.02 -4.65
C ALA A 232 8.77 -6.04 -4.88
N VAL A 233 7.85 -5.88 -3.92
CA VAL A 233 6.76 -4.91 -4.01
C VAL A 233 7.27 -3.48 -4.19
N LEU A 234 8.23 -3.05 -3.37
CA LEU A 234 8.74 -1.68 -3.40
C LEU A 234 9.47 -1.38 -4.71
N ARG A 235 10.21 -2.36 -5.24
CA ARG A 235 10.81 -2.28 -6.57
C ARG A 235 9.74 -2.17 -7.66
N ASP A 236 8.70 -2.99 -7.61
CA ASP A 236 7.63 -3.00 -8.62
C ASP A 236 6.78 -1.72 -8.60
N ILE A 237 6.67 -1.06 -7.43
CA ILE A 237 6.09 0.29 -7.33
C ILE A 237 6.99 1.33 -8.01
N GLY A 238 8.29 1.06 -8.13
CA GLY A 238 9.28 1.99 -8.69
C GLY A 238 10.06 2.78 -7.65
N ILE A 239 10.00 2.39 -6.36
CA ILE A 239 10.72 3.05 -5.28
C ILE A 239 12.24 2.89 -5.52
N PRO A 240 12.99 4.00 -5.68
CA PRO A 240 14.36 3.94 -6.18
C PRO A 240 15.36 3.46 -5.12
N TYR A 241 15.09 3.73 -3.85
CA TYR A 241 16.04 3.48 -2.76
C TYR A 241 15.40 2.72 -1.61
N LEU A 242 16.14 1.76 -1.03
CA LEU A 242 15.64 0.90 0.04
C LEU A 242 16.65 0.81 1.19
N GLN A 243 16.14 0.73 2.41
CA GLN A 243 16.91 0.56 3.64
C GLN A 243 16.20 -0.41 4.58
N GLY A 244 16.95 -1.32 5.21
CA GLY A 244 16.38 -2.25 6.19
C GLY A 244 17.27 -3.45 6.46
N PHE A 245 16.91 -4.25 7.46
CA PHE A 245 17.72 -5.39 7.91
C PHE A 245 17.75 -6.55 6.91
N GLY A 246 16.74 -6.66 6.03
CA GLY A 246 16.74 -7.60 4.92
C GLY A 246 17.77 -7.25 3.84
N ILE A 247 18.26 -6.01 3.83
CA ILE A 247 19.32 -5.53 2.93
C ILE A 247 20.67 -5.60 3.64
N ALA A 248 20.81 -4.85 4.73
CA ALA A 248 21.99 -4.88 5.58
C ALA A 248 21.72 -4.20 6.93
N ARG A 249 22.34 -4.75 7.99
CA ARG A 249 22.26 -4.18 9.34
C ARG A 249 23.26 -3.02 9.50
N PRO A 250 23.04 -2.10 10.46
CA PRO A 250 24.00 -1.06 10.79
C PRO A 250 25.36 -1.64 11.21
N GLN A 251 26.45 -1.11 10.64
CA GLN A 251 27.81 -1.61 10.88
C GLN A 251 28.86 -0.49 10.88
N ARG A 252 29.99 -0.70 11.56
CA ARG A 252 31.06 0.32 11.64
C ARG A 252 31.85 0.48 10.33
N ALA A 253 32.11 -0.62 9.61
CA ALA A 253 32.93 -0.62 8.40
C ALA A 253 32.04 -0.72 7.15
N ILE A 254 31.96 0.34 6.35
CA ILE A 254 31.14 0.40 5.12
C ILE A 254 31.94 0.19 3.84
N ALA A 255 33.26 0.38 3.88
CA ALA A 255 34.13 0.27 2.70
C ALA A 255 34.23 -1.15 2.12
N THR A 256 33.83 -2.18 2.90
CA THR A 256 33.96 -3.60 2.56
C THR A 256 32.62 -4.27 2.27
N MET A 257 31.54 -3.49 2.06
CA MET A 257 30.24 -4.09 1.77
C MET A 257 30.27 -4.74 0.38
N PRO A 258 29.89 -6.03 0.24
CA PRO A 258 29.80 -6.66 -1.06
C PRO A 258 28.76 -5.94 -1.92
N ASN A 259 29.00 -5.83 -3.23
CA ASN A 259 27.95 -5.43 -4.17
C ASN A 259 26.78 -6.42 -4.05
N VAL A 260 25.56 -5.91 -4.20
CA VAL A 260 24.38 -6.77 -4.27
C VAL A 260 24.35 -7.36 -5.70
N ASP A 261 25.29 -8.28 -5.99
CA ASP A 261 25.46 -8.94 -7.31
C ASP A 261 24.36 -9.97 -7.62
N GLN A 262 23.22 -9.93 -6.94
CA GLN A 262 22.09 -10.79 -7.30
C GLN A 262 21.20 -10.06 -8.32
N PRO A 263 20.99 -10.62 -9.52
CA PRO A 263 19.89 -10.17 -10.38
C PRO A 263 18.59 -10.46 -9.61
N MET A 264 18.10 -9.47 -8.86
CA MET A 264 16.87 -9.58 -8.09
C MET A 264 15.73 -9.87 -9.06
N ASN A 265 15.19 -11.08 -9.00
CA ASN A 265 14.19 -11.66 -9.90
C ASN A 265 13.24 -10.62 -10.52
N ASN A 266 13.29 -10.44 -11.84
CA ASN A 266 12.42 -9.58 -12.66
C ASN A 266 10.93 -10.00 -12.67
N SER A 267 10.41 -10.65 -11.63
CA SER A 267 9.01 -11.03 -11.52
C SER A 267 8.22 -9.93 -10.81
N ILE A 268 7.16 -9.42 -11.47
CA ILE A 268 6.18 -8.51 -10.84
C ILE A 268 5.28 -9.29 -9.89
N LEU A 269 4.92 -8.70 -8.75
CA LEU A 269 3.93 -9.28 -7.88
C LEU A 269 2.53 -9.32 -8.52
N LEU A 270 2.02 -10.52 -8.80
CA LEU A 270 0.63 -10.76 -9.17
C LEU A 270 -0.25 -10.86 -7.92
N LEU A 271 -0.57 -9.72 -7.33
CA LEU A 271 -1.54 -9.65 -6.22
C LEU A 271 -2.97 -9.83 -6.75
N PRO A 272 -3.88 -10.49 -6.01
CA PRO A 272 -5.31 -10.41 -6.28
C PRO A 272 -5.75 -8.96 -6.01
N LEU A 273 -5.68 -8.13 -7.06
CA LEU A 273 -6.20 -6.76 -7.04
C LEU A 273 -7.70 -6.85 -6.72
N ARG A 274 -8.07 -6.59 -5.47
CA ARG A 274 -9.38 -6.02 -5.20
C ARG A 274 -9.43 -4.70 -5.98
N PRO A 275 -10.52 -4.44 -6.72
CA PRO A 275 -10.53 -3.55 -7.86
C PRO A 275 -9.89 -2.21 -7.56
N GLN A 276 -9.12 -1.74 -8.54
CA GLN A 276 -8.58 -0.38 -8.60
C GLN A 276 -9.64 0.64 -8.19
N ALA A 277 -9.40 1.33 -7.08
CA ALA A 277 -10.03 2.60 -6.77
C ALA A 277 -9.39 3.73 -7.62
N GLY A 278 -9.34 3.54 -8.95
CA GLY A 278 -9.10 4.62 -9.91
C GLY A 278 -10.26 5.63 -10.00
N ARG A 279 -11.26 5.49 -9.12
CA ARG A 279 -12.27 6.50 -8.84
C ARG A 279 -12.21 6.80 -7.35
N ARG A 280 -11.96 8.08 -7.05
CA ARG A 280 -12.08 8.72 -5.72
C ARG A 280 -13.07 7.95 -4.84
N THR A 281 -12.63 7.52 -3.65
CA THR A 281 -13.57 7.09 -2.61
C THR A 281 -14.67 8.14 -2.52
N PRO A 282 -15.95 7.78 -2.72
CA PRO A 282 -17.02 8.76 -2.73
C PRO A 282 -17.00 9.50 -1.39
N ARG A 283 -16.81 10.81 -1.47
CA ARG A 283 -16.81 11.69 -0.31
C ARG A 283 -18.24 11.99 0.10
N ILE A 284 -18.41 12.41 1.34
CA ILE A 284 -19.73 12.80 1.83
C ILE A 284 -20.26 14.10 1.18
N ASP A 285 -19.44 14.82 0.43
CA ASP A 285 -19.88 15.95 -0.40
C ASP A 285 -20.94 15.54 -1.46
N GLN A 286 -20.96 14.27 -1.88
CA GLN A 286 -21.93 13.75 -2.85
C GLN A 286 -23.36 13.69 -2.31
N ILE A 287 -23.52 13.66 -0.99
CA ILE A 287 -24.82 13.66 -0.30
C ILE A 287 -25.13 15.03 0.32
N LEU A 288 -24.41 16.08 -0.06
CA LEU A 288 -24.59 17.42 0.48
C LEU A 288 -25.87 18.07 -0.06
N HIS A 289 -26.80 18.34 0.85
CA HIS A 289 -27.99 19.16 0.62
C HIS A 289 -27.85 20.51 1.32
N GLU A 290 -28.01 21.59 0.55
CA GLU A 290 -28.01 22.94 1.09
C GLU A 290 -29.34 23.22 1.79
N VAL A 291 -29.33 23.24 3.13
CA VAL A 291 -30.51 23.56 3.92
C VAL A 291 -30.27 24.85 4.69
N ARG A 292 -31.26 25.74 4.68
CA ARG A 292 -31.18 26.98 5.43
C ARG A 292 -31.21 26.68 6.94
N SER A 293 -30.17 27.11 7.64
CA SER A 293 -30.07 26.97 9.10
C SER A 293 -30.88 28.04 9.84
N VAL A 294 -31.21 27.75 11.10
CA VAL A 294 -31.81 28.71 12.04
C VAL A 294 -30.84 29.09 13.16
N SER A 295 -31.05 30.26 13.75
CA SER A 295 -30.30 30.71 14.93
C SER A 295 -30.82 29.98 16.19
N PRO A 296 -29.98 29.70 17.21
CA PRO A 296 -30.41 29.14 18.49
C PRO A 296 -31.58 29.89 19.15
N GLU A 297 -31.64 31.20 18.95
CA GLU A 297 -32.68 32.08 19.51
C GLU A 297 -34.01 32.05 18.74
N THR A 298 -34.05 31.33 17.61
CA THR A 298 -35.27 31.19 16.80
C THR A 298 -36.32 30.44 17.61
N ASP A 299 -37.56 30.94 17.65
CA ASP A 299 -38.64 30.28 18.38
C ASP A 299 -39.19 29.05 17.64
N ASN A 300 -39.79 28.12 18.39
CA ASN A 300 -40.32 26.87 17.85
C ASN A 300 -41.47 27.08 16.85
N ASP A 301 -42.29 28.12 17.01
CA ASP A 301 -43.35 28.46 16.04
C ASP A 301 -42.79 28.92 14.69
N ALA A 302 -41.64 29.61 14.69
CA ALA A 302 -40.92 29.99 13.48
C ALA A 302 -40.32 28.76 12.78
N VAL A 303 -39.73 27.82 13.53
CA VAL A 303 -39.25 26.55 12.98
C VAL A 303 -40.41 25.70 12.45
N TYR A 304 -41.54 25.66 13.16
CA TYR A 304 -42.77 25.00 12.68
C TYR A 304 -43.28 25.61 11.37
N ARG A 305 -43.29 26.94 11.24
CA ARG A 305 -43.65 27.61 9.98
C ARG A 305 -42.71 27.26 8.84
N ILE A 306 -41.41 27.09 9.08
CA ILE A 306 -40.46 26.64 8.04
C ILE A 306 -40.90 25.27 7.51
N PHE A 307 -41.22 24.32 8.38
CA PHE A 307 -41.73 23.02 7.98
C PHE A 307 -43.09 23.10 7.25
N GLU A 308 -44.00 23.96 7.71
CA GLU A 308 -45.31 24.15 7.06
C GLU A 308 -45.17 24.68 5.62
N HIS A 309 -44.29 25.66 5.40
CA HIS A 309 -44.06 26.26 4.08
C HIS A 309 -43.19 25.39 3.16
N GLN A 310 -42.44 24.42 3.71
CA GLN A 310 -41.60 23.49 2.96
C GLN A 310 -41.94 22.04 3.31
N PRO A 311 -42.97 21.45 2.66
CA PRO A 311 -43.40 20.08 2.96
C PRO A 311 -42.31 19.01 2.72
N GLY A 312 -41.38 19.26 1.81
CA GLY A 312 -40.25 18.35 1.52
C GLY A 312 -39.07 18.47 2.49
N LEU A 313 -39.08 19.46 3.40
CA LEU A 313 -38.03 19.63 4.39
C LEU A 313 -38.38 18.81 5.64
N ASN A 314 -37.50 17.86 5.97
CA ASN A 314 -37.67 16.97 7.12
C ASN A 314 -36.78 17.32 8.30
N VAL A 315 -35.75 18.14 8.07
CA VAL A 315 -34.74 18.47 9.07
C VAL A 315 -34.31 19.93 8.93
N VAL A 316 -34.13 20.63 10.05
CA VAL A 316 -33.60 22.00 10.11
C VAL A 316 -32.36 22.02 11.01
N PRO A 317 -31.19 22.48 10.52
CA PRO A 317 -29.99 22.62 11.33
C PRO A 317 -29.99 23.92 12.13
N VAL A 318 -29.50 23.85 13.37
CA VAL A 318 -29.32 24.99 14.27
C VAL A 318 -27.84 25.38 14.28
N VAL A 319 -27.53 26.62 13.93
CA VAL A 319 -26.15 27.10 13.71
C VAL A 319 -25.90 28.37 14.50
N ALA A 320 -24.86 28.37 15.33
CA ALA A 320 -24.39 29.52 16.10
C ALA A 320 -23.03 30.00 15.57
N ASN A 321 -22.89 31.26 15.19
CA ASN A 321 -21.63 31.84 14.69
C ASN A 321 -20.98 31.07 13.51
N GLY A 322 -21.78 30.35 12.73
CA GLY A 322 -21.31 29.49 11.63
C GLY A 322 -20.91 28.07 12.04
N GLN A 323 -21.03 27.70 13.32
CA GLN A 323 -20.81 26.34 13.81
C GLN A 323 -22.14 25.64 14.09
N PRO A 324 -22.29 24.36 13.71
CA PRO A 324 -23.49 23.59 13.99
C PRO A 324 -23.58 23.24 15.48
N VAL A 325 -24.73 23.53 16.10
CA VAL A 325 -24.98 23.27 17.53
C VAL A 325 -26.11 22.28 17.79
N GLY A 326 -26.95 22.02 16.79
CA GLY A 326 -28.06 21.07 16.91
C GLY A 326 -28.79 20.83 15.61
N ILE A 327 -29.70 19.85 15.64
CA ILE A 327 -30.53 19.47 14.51
C ILE A 327 -31.98 19.27 14.99
N ILE A 328 -32.96 19.73 14.22
CA ILE A 328 -34.38 19.61 14.56
C ILE A 328 -35.07 18.77 13.48
N SER A 329 -35.57 17.61 13.88
CA SER A 329 -36.41 16.76 13.03
C SER A 329 -37.85 17.26 13.00
N ARG A 330 -38.45 17.30 11.81
CA ARG A 330 -39.87 17.64 11.60
C ARG A 330 -40.76 16.73 12.43
N TYR A 331 -40.47 15.43 12.44
CA TYR A 331 -41.25 14.43 13.17
C TYR A 331 -41.24 14.72 14.67
N SER A 332 -40.05 14.92 15.24
CA SER A 332 -39.88 15.21 16.67
C SER A 332 -40.60 16.50 17.09
N LEU A 333 -40.54 17.55 16.26
CA LEU A 333 -41.20 18.82 16.56
C LEU A 333 -42.73 18.70 16.48
N ILE A 334 -43.25 18.08 15.41
CA ILE A 334 -44.69 17.93 15.20
C ILE A 334 -45.29 16.98 16.24
N ASP A 335 -44.62 15.86 16.58
CA ASP A 335 -45.07 14.95 17.64
C ASP A 335 -45.21 15.68 18.98
N ARG A 336 -44.22 16.51 19.34
CA ARG A 336 -44.28 17.32 20.55
C ARG A 336 -45.41 18.36 20.51
N PHE A 337 -45.68 18.95 19.35
CA PHE A 337 -46.73 19.96 19.18
C PHE A 337 -48.14 19.38 19.06
N ALA A 338 -48.27 18.11 18.66
CA ALA A 338 -49.54 17.39 18.62
C ALA A 338 -50.07 17.07 20.03
N ARG A 339 -49.22 17.16 21.06
CA ARG A 339 -49.63 16.93 22.46
C ARG A 339 -50.43 18.14 22.99
N PRO A 340 -51.51 17.92 23.76
CA PRO A 340 -52.34 18.99 24.29
C PRO A 340 -51.51 20.05 25.04
N PHE A 341 -51.82 21.33 24.79
CA PHE A 341 -51.21 22.52 25.42
C PHE A 341 -49.70 22.72 25.19
N HIS A 342 -49.00 21.83 24.46
CA HIS A 342 -47.55 21.94 24.29
C HIS A 342 -47.15 23.09 23.38
N ARG A 343 -47.91 23.36 22.32
CA ARG A 343 -47.63 24.48 21.43
C ARG A 343 -47.81 25.82 22.13
N GLU A 344 -48.86 25.97 22.93
CA GLU A 344 -49.13 27.18 23.70
C GLU A 344 -48.05 27.45 24.77
N LEU A 345 -47.47 26.38 25.35
CA LEU A 345 -46.44 26.47 26.40
C LEU A 345 -45.00 26.64 25.86
N HIS A 346 -44.72 26.07 24.68
CA HIS A 346 -43.35 25.96 24.14
C HIS A 346 -43.13 26.62 22.79
N GLY A 347 -44.18 27.10 22.11
CA GLY A 347 -44.11 27.72 20.78
C GLY A 347 -43.18 28.93 20.71
N LYS A 348 -43.27 29.83 21.70
CA LYS A 348 -42.42 31.04 21.80
C LYS A 348 -41.06 30.81 22.46
N ARG A 349 -40.73 29.58 22.86
CA ARG A 349 -39.43 29.28 23.46
C ARG A 349 -38.37 29.03 22.39
N PRO A 350 -37.07 29.22 22.70
CA PRO A 350 -35.98 28.97 21.76
C PRO A 350 -35.95 27.52 21.26
N CYS A 351 -35.52 27.35 20.01
CA CYS A 351 -35.44 26.05 19.33
C CYS A 351 -34.40 25.10 19.93
N THR A 352 -33.48 25.62 20.74
CA THR A 352 -32.52 24.82 21.52
C THR A 352 -33.17 23.84 22.50
N MET A 353 -34.42 24.07 22.89
CA MET A 353 -35.15 23.17 23.78
C MET A 353 -35.63 21.87 23.13
N VAL A 354 -35.70 21.85 21.80
CA VAL A 354 -36.28 20.74 21.03
C VAL A 354 -35.32 20.17 19.98
N MET A 355 -34.08 20.69 19.94
CA MET A 355 -33.03 20.18 19.07
C MET A 355 -32.35 18.96 19.68
N ASP A 356 -31.90 18.08 18.81
CA ASP A 356 -31.05 16.92 19.12
C ASP A 356 -29.57 17.28 18.85
N PRO A 357 -28.61 16.60 19.51
CA PRO A 357 -27.19 16.83 19.26
C PRO A 357 -26.83 16.50 17.80
N PRO A 358 -25.97 17.31 17.15
CA PRO A 358 -25.65 17.10 15.75
C PRO A 358 -24.58 16.02 15.56
N LEU A 359 -24.75 15.16 14.56
CA LEU A 359 -23.65 14.34 14.02
C LEU A 359 -22.93 15.17 12.97
N VAL A 360 -21.67 15.55 13.23
CA VAL A 360 -20.92 16.50 12.40
C VAL A 360 -19.73 15.82 11.73
N PHE A 361 -19.63 15.97 10.41
CA PHE A 361 -18.53 15.44 9.59
C PHE A 361 -17.99 16.53 8.66
N ASP A 362 -16.72 16.45 8.27
CA ASP A 362 -16.07 17.36 7.32
C ASP A 362 -16.24 16.85 5.87
N GLU A 363 -16.49 17.76 4.93
CA GLU A 363 -16.74 17.45 3.50
C GLU A 363 -15.62 16.64 2.83
N ALA A 364 -14.39 16.67 3.37
CA ALA A 364 -13.28 15.90 2.85
C ALA A 364 -13.30 14.42 3.27
N GLN A 365 -14.09 14.04 4.28
CA GLN A 365 -14.16 12.68 4.82
C GLN A 365 -14.83 11.70 3.83
N SER A 366 -14.40 10.44 3.87
CA SER A 366 -14.94 9.41 2.98
C SER A 366 -16.31 8.91 3.47
N ALA A 367 -17.18 8.51 2.55
CA ALA A 367 -18.47 7.91 2.89
C ALA A 367 -18.32 6.66 3.78
N GLN A 368 -17.24 5.90 3.60
CA GLN A 368 -16.99 4.66 4.34
C GLN A 368 -16.61 4.90 5.80
N GLU A 369 -15.73 5.89 6.08
CA GLU A 369 -15.37 6.29 7.44
C GLU A 369 -16.60 6.79 8.21
N VAL A 370 -17.42 7.63 7.57
CA VAL A 370 -18.64 8.17 8.16
C VAL A 370 -19.66 7.06 8.44
N ALA A 371 -19.83 6.09 7.53
CA ALA A 371 -20.72 4.95 7.75
C ALA A 371 -20.28 4.04 8.90
N GLN A 372 -18.97 3.81 9.06
CA GLN A 372 -18.43 3.04 10.19
C GLN A 372 -18.66 3.74 11.53
N LEU A 373 -18.41 5.06 11.58
CA LEU A 373 -18.65 5.86 12.77
C LEU A 373 -20.13 5.82 13.17
N ILE A 374 -21.05 5.97 12.22
CA ILE A 374 -22.50 5.88 12.47
C ILE A 374 -22.91 4.47 12.91
N GLY A 375 -22.39 3.42 12.28
CA GLY A 375 -22.69 2.03 12.64
C GLY A 375 -22.23 1.64 14.05
N SER A 376 -21.27 2.37 14.63
CA SER A 376 -20.79 2.16 16.00
C SER A 376 -21.68 2.80 17.08
N LEU A 377 -22.55 3.74 16.71
CA LEU A 377 -23.44 4.45 17.63
C LEU A 377 -24.63 3.54 17.99
N ARG A 378 -24.60 2.95 19.19
CA ARG A 378 -25.61 1.96 19.68
C ARG A 378 -26.99 2.53 20.03
N SER A 379 -27.27 3.79 19.72
CA SER A 379 -28.55 4.43 19.99
C SER A 379 -28.59 5.77 19.25
N THR A 380 -29.49 5.92 18.29
CA THR A 380 -29.93 7.25 17.87
C THR A 380 -31.38 7.14 17.46
N GLU A 381 -32.26 7.26 18.44
CA GLU A 381 -33.64 7.63 18.15
C GLU A 381 -33.62 9.04 17.51
N ALA A 382 -34.26 9.15 16.33
CA ALA A 382 -34.91 10.33 15.78
C ALA A 382 -34.22 11.26 14.75
N CYS A 383 -32.97 11.03 14.29
CA CYS A 383 -32.44 11.85 13.17
C CYS A 383 -31.71 11.07 12.07
N ASP A 384 -32.34 10.98 10.90
CA ASP A 384 -31.79 10.35 9.67
C ASP A 384 -30.83 11.28 8.89
N ALA A 385 -30.26 12.29 9.54
CA ALA A 385 -29.43 13.31 8.90
C ALA A 385 -28.15 13.60 9.68
N ILE A 386 -27.08 13.87 8.93
CA ILE A 386 -25.78 14.33 9.40
C ILE A 386 -25.56 15.77 8.95
N ILE A 387 -24.73 16.52 9.68
CA ILE A 387 -24.29 17.86 9.30
C ILE A 387 -22.92 17.78 8.64
N ILE A 388 -22.80 18.39 7.47
CA ILE A 388 -21.55 18.48 6.71
C ILE A 388 -20.95 19.87 6.92
N THR A 389 -19.68 19.91 7.28
CA THR A 389 -18.90 21.12 7.52
C THR A 389 -17.74 21.24 6.55
N ARG A 390 -17.24 22.45 6.38
CA ARG A 390 -15.97 22.73 5.70
C ARG A 390 -15.11 23.56 6.63
N GLN A 391 -13.96 23.03 7.05
CA GLN A 391 -13.08 23.71 8.00
C GLN A 391 -13.83 24.11 9.29
N GLY A 392 -14.73 23.23 9.78
CA GLY A 392 -15.53 23.45 10.98
C GLY A 392 -16.70 24.43 10.84
N ARG A 393 -16.96 25.00 9.65
CA ARG A 393 -18.13 25.85 9.38
C ARG A 393 -19.25 25.08 8.72
N TYR A 394 -20.50 25.36 9.11
CA TYR A 394 -21.70 24.74 8.53
C TYR A 394 -21.76 24.95 7.02
N ARG A 395 -21.90 23.86 6.28
CA ARG A 395 -22.08 23.88 4.82
C ARG A 395 -23.44 23.34 4.42
N GLY A 396 -23.86 22.20 4.96
CA GLY A 396 -25.15 21.61 4.63
C GLY A 396 -25.47 20.40 5.48
N ILE A 397 -26.43 19.59 5.03
CA ILE A 397 -26.77 18.30 5.65
C ILE A 397 -26.60 17.16 4.65
N GLY A 398 -26.36 15.95 5.14
CA GLY A 398 -26.45 14.72 4.36
C GLY A 398 -27.44 13.74 4.98
N PHE A 399 -28.10 12.93 4.18
CA PHE A 399 -29.05 11.93 4.70
C PHE A 399 -28.41 10.56 4.82
N LEU A 400 -28.70 9.86 5.92
CA LEU A 400 -28.13 8.54 6.18
C LEU A 400 -28.53 7.51 5.09
N ARG A 401 -29.76 7.59 4.57
CA ARG A 401 -30.20 6.71 3.47
C ARG A 401 -29.36 6.84 2.19
N GLU A 402 -28.88 8.04 1.89
CA GLU A 402 -28.07 8.32 0.70
C GLU A 402 -26.63 7.85 0.92
N LEU A 403 -26.11 8.06 2.14
CA LEU A 403 -24.85 7.47 2.58
C LEU A 403 -24.90 5.93 2.44
N MET A 404 -25.96 5.29 2.94
CA MET A 404 -26.14 3.85 2.83
C MET A 404 -26.27 3.37 1.38
N ALA A 405 -26.93 4.14 0.50
CA ALA A 405 -27.01 3.83 -0.92
C ALA A 405 -25.63 3.83 -1.60
N ILE A 406 -24.77 4.81 -1.26
CA ILE A 406 -23.38 4.86 -1.74
C ILE A 406 -22.59 3.64 -1.26
N ILE A 407 -22.67 3.30 0.03
CA ILE A 407 -21.97 2.13 0.59
C ILE A 407 -22.47 0.83 -0.04
N THR A 408 -23.78 0.72 -0.25
CA THR A 408 -24.39 -0.47 -0.86
C THR A 408 -23.93 -0.61 -2.31
N ASP A 409 -23.90 0.48 -3.09
CA ASP A 409 -23.38 0.47 -4.46
C ASP A 409 -21.89 0.09 -4.51
N MET A 410 -21.09 0.55 -3.54
CA MET A 410 -19.69 0.13 -3.41
C MET A 410 -19.56 -1.38 -3.13
N GLN A 411 -20.34 -1.92 -2.20
CA GLN A 411 -20.35 -3.34 -1.87
C GLN A 411 -20.85 -4.20 -3.05
N ILE A 412 -21.87 -3.72 -3.77
CA ILE A 412 -22.38 -4.36 -4.99
C ILE A 412 -21.28 -4.39 -6.05
N ARG A 413 -20.56 -3.30 -6.30
CA ARG A 413 -19.45 -3.28 -7.27
C ARG A 413 -18.33 -4.25 -6.90
N ALA A 414 -17.96 -4.34 -5.62
CA ALA A 414 -16.96 -5.28 -5.14
C ALA A 414 -17.40 -6.74 -5.34
N ALA A 415 -18.67 -7.06 -5.06
CA ALA A 415 -19.24 -8.37 -5.31
C ALA A 415 -19.46 -8.67 -6.81
N ARG A 416 -19.64 -7.63 -7.65
CA ARG A 416 -19.95 -7.76 -9.08
C ARG A 416 -18.82 -8.33 -9.92
N TYR A 417 -17.57 -8.14 -9.47
CA TYR A 417 -16.38 -8.53 -10.22
C TYR A 417 -15.71 -9.80 -9.70
N ALA A 418 -16.28 -10.46 -8.70
CA ALA A 418 -15.88 -11.81 -8.30
C ALA A 418 -16.86 -12.82 -8.89
N ASN A 419 -16.37 -14.01 -9.23
CA ASN A 419 -17.25 -15.09 -9.64
C ASN A 419 -18.02 -15.64 -8.42
N PRO A 420 -19.36 -15.68 -8.43
CA PRO A 420 -20.14 -16.04 -7.25
C PRO A 420 -19.93 -17.48 -6.77
N LEU A 421 -19.50 -18.38 -7.67
CA LEU A 421 -19.33 -19.80 -7.37
C LEU A 421 -17.98 -20.11 -6.72
N THR A 422 -16.90 -19.48 -7.21
CA THR A 422 -15.54 -19.77 -6.75
C THR A 422 -14.91 -18.66 -5.91
N GLN A 423 -15.55 -17.48 -5.84
CA GLN A 423 -15.02 -16.26 -5.22
C GLN A 423 -13.72 -15.73 -5.85
N LEU A 424 -13.30 -16.32 -6.98
CA LEU A 424 -12.13 -15.87 -7.73
C LEU A 424 -12.43 -14.57 -8.50
N PRO A 425 -11.40 -13.74 -8.77
CA PRO A 425 -11.52 -12.56 -9.61
C PRO A 425 -12.13 -12.88 -10.98
N GLY A 426 -13.08 -12.06 -11.44
CA GLY A 426 -13.74 -12.21 -12.74
C GLY A 426 -13.04 -11.47 -13.88
N ASN A 427 -13.76 -11.25 -14.98
CA ASN A 427 -13.20 -10.70 -16.23
C ASN A 427 -12.50 -9.35 -16.07
N VAL A 428 -13.05 -8.43 -15.27
CA VAL A 428 -12.47 -7.09 -15.13
C VAL A 428 -11.09 -7.15 -14.44
N PRO A 429 -10.94 -7.76 -13.26
CA PRO A 429 -9.61 -7.97 -12.66
C PRO A 429 -8.61 -8.74 -13.54
N ILE A 430 -9.08 -9.74 -14.29
CA ILE A 430 -8.22 -10.50 -15.23
C ILE A 430 -7.63 -9.54 -16.28
N ASN A 431 -8.48 -8.76 -16.94
CA ASN A 431 -8.07 -7.84 -17.99
C ASN A 431 -7.13 -6.74 -17.46
N GLU A 432 -7.44 -6.15 -16.30
CA GLU A 432 -6.59 -5.14 -15.65
C GLU A 432 -5.19 -5.68 -15.36
N GLN A 433 -5.09 -6.93 -14.90
CA GLN A 433 -3.79 -7.53 -14.60
C GLN A 433 -2.99 -7.87 -15.85
N MET A 434 -3.66 -8.29 -16.93
CA MET A 434 -3.04 -8.49 -18.23
C MET A 434 -2.51 -7.16 -18.80
N ASP A 435 -3.31 -6.11 -18.78
CA ASP A 435 -2.89 -4.78 -19.24
C ASP A 435 -1.70 -4.27 -18.42
N ARG A 436 -1.74 -4.41 -17.10
CA ARG A 436 -0.62 -4.03 -16.23
C ARG A 436 0.69 -4.75 -16.59
N LEU A 437 0.63 -6.05 -16.87
CA LEU A 437 1.81 -6.82 -17.28
C LEU A 437 2.36 -6.39 -18.64
N ILE A 438 1.47 -6.01 -19.56
CA ILE A 438 1.81 -5.50 -20.89
C ILE A 438 2.46 -4.11 -20.77
N GLU A 439 1.81 -3.17 -20.05
CA GLU A 439 2.28 -1.79 -19.86
C GLU A 439 3.63 -1.70 -19.16
N THR A 440 3.90 -2.62 -18.24
CA THR A 440 5.18 -2.69 -17.53
C THR A 440 6.27 -3.43 -18.30
N GLU A 441 5.99 -3.90 -19.52
CA GLU A 441 6.91 -4.66 -20.38
C GLU A 441 7.51 -5.90 -19.71
N HIS A 442 6.73 -6.60 -18.87
CA HIS A 442 7.17 -7.84 -18.24
C HIS A 442 6.69 -9.06 -19.03
N GLY A 443 7.57 -10.05 -19.21
CA GLY A 443 7.20 -11.30 -19.84
C GLY A 443 6.35 -12.16 -18.89
N PHE A 444 5.27 -12.73 -19.40
CA PHE A 444 4.40 -13.62 -18.62
C PHE A 444 3.84 -14.75 -19.48
N VAL A 445 3.27 -15.76 -18.85
CA VAL A 445 2.51 -16.81 -19.50
C VAL A 445 1.05 -16.63 -19.15
N ALA A 446 0.20 -16.54 -20.16
CA ALA A 446 -1.23 -16.60 -19.97
C ALA A 446 -1.72 -18.01 -20.29
N ALA A 447 -2.53 -18.60 -19.43
CA ALA A 447 -3.14 -19.91 -19.61
C ALA A 447 -4.66 -19.79 -19.54
N TYR A 448 -5.34 -20.39 -20.50
CA TYR A 448 -6.78 -20.53 -20.51
C TYR A 448 -7.12 -21.98 -20.17
N CYS A 449 -7.83 -22.19 -19.06
CA CYS A 449 -8.25 -23.52 -18.60
C CYS A 449 -9.76 -23.69 -18.81
N ASP A 450 -10.17 -24.85 -19.32
CA ASP A 450 -11.58 -25.18 -19.60
C ASP A 450 -11.85 -26.67 -19.35
N LEU A 451 -13.05 -27.00 -18.87
CA LEU A 451 -13.50 -28.38 -18.68
C LEU A 451 -14.20 -28.93 -19.94
N ASP A 452 -13.56 -29.90 -20.59
CA ASP A 452 -14.15 -30.61 -21.70
C ASP A 452 -15.29 -31.54 -21.27
N HIS A 453 -16.26 -31.73 -22.17
CA HIS A 453 -17.43 -32.59 -21.95
C HIS A 453 -18.25 -32.25 -20.67
N PHE A 454 -18.13 -31.02 -20.14
CA PHE A 454 -18.76 -30.62 -18.90
C PHE A 454 -20.30 -30.54 -18.97
N LYS A 455 -20.86 -30.12 -20.11
CA LYS A 455 -22.31 -30.10 -20.29
C LYS A 455 -22.96 -31.50 -20.24
N PRO A 456 -22.50 -32.50 -21.04
CA PRO A 456 -22.95 -33.88 -20.88
C PRO A 456 -22.78 -34.45 -19.48
N TYR A 457 -21.75 -34.01 -18.74
CA TYR A 457 -21.55 -34.38 -17.34
C TYR A 457 -22.65 -33.83 -16.44
N ASN A 458 -23.00 -32.54 -16.57
CA ASN A 458 -24.10 -31.94 -15.82
C ASN A 458 -25.45 -32.59 -16.13
N ASP A 459 -25.69 -32.96 -17.38
CA ASP A 459 -26.92 -33.64 -17.79
C ASP A 459 -27.05 -35.04 -17.16
N THR A 460 -25.92 -35.70 -16.85
CA THR A 460 -25.90 -37.06 -16.28
C THR A 460 -25.78 -37.09 -14.75
N TYR A 461 -24.94 -36.23 -14.17
CA TYR A 461 -24.59 -36.24 -12.75
C TYR A 461 -25.19 -35.08 -11.95
N GLY A 462 -25.82 -34.12 -12.63
CA GLY A 462 -26.51 -32.97 -12.05
C GLY A 462 -25.61 -31.77 -11.76
N TYR A 463 -26.19 -30.58 -11.90
CA TYR A 463 -25.51 -29.28 -11.74
C TYR A 463 -24.80 -29.11 -10.40
N ARG A 464 -25.35 -29.63 -9.29
CA ARG A 464 -24.69 -29.52 -7.96
C ARG A 464 -23.29 -30.14 -7.96
N ARG A 465 -23.11 -31.27 -8.65
CA ARG A 465 -21.79 -31.92 -8.75
C ARG A 465 -20.90 -31.21 -9.75
N GLY A 466 -21.46 -30.66 -10.82
CA GLY A 466 -20.77 -29.75 -11.71
C GLY A 466 -20.17 -28.55 -10.99
N ASP A 467 -20.97 -27.88 -10.17
CA ASP A 467 -20.55 -26.73 -9.36
C ASP A 467 -19.39 -27.11 -8.42
N GLN A 468 -19.47 -28.27 -7.77
CA GLN A 468 -18.39 -28.80 -6.92
C GLN A 468 -17.10 -29.08 -7.71
N MET A 469 -17.22 -29.55 -8.95
CA MET A 469 -16.07 -29.76 -9.83
C MET A 469 -15.43 -28.43 -10.23
N ILE A 470 -16.23 -27.41 -10.59
CA ILE A 470 -15.73 -26.05 -10.90
C ILE A 470 -15.03 -25.45 -9.68
N GLN A 471 -15.62 -25.57 -8.48
CA GLN A 471 -15.01 -25.11 -7.23
C GLN A 471 -13.68 -25.80 -6.95
N GLN A 472 -13.60 -27.11 -7.20
CA GLN A 472 -12.36 -27.87 -7.05
C GLN A 472 -11.28 -27.42 -8.03
N VAL A 473 -11.63 -27.15 -9.30
CA VAL A 473 -10.68 -26.61 -10.28
C VAL A 473 -10.16 -25.25 -9.82
N GLY A 474 -11.04 -24.36 -9.38
CA GLY A 474 -10.65 -23.05 -8.83
C GLY A 474 -9.68 -23.18 -7.65
N ALA A 475 -9.94 -24.13 -6.74
CA ALA A 475 -9.06 -24.42 -5.60
C ALA A 475 -7.70 -25.00 -6.05
N LEU A 476 -7.70 -25.99 -6.94
CA LEU A 476 -6.48 -26.62 -7.49
C LEU A 476 -5.57 -25.60 -8.18
N LEU A 477 -6.16 -24.73 -9.00
CA LEU A 477 -5.43 -23.65 -9.68
C LEU A 477 -4.79 -22.74 -8.63
N SER A 478 -5.56 -22.31 -7.63
CA SER A 478 -5.10 -21.40 -6.57
C SER A 478 -4.00 -22.01 -5.70
N GLU A 479 -4.11 -23.30 -5.35
CA GLU A 479 -3.13 -24.03 -4.53
C GLU A 479 -1.81 -24.32 -5.27
N THR A 480 -1.86 -24.41 -6.60
CA THR A 480 -0.69 -24.79 -7.41
C THR A 480 0.08 -23.57 -7.95
N THR A 481 -0.59 -22.42 -8.07
CA THR A 481 0.05 -21.15 -8.39
C THR A 481 0.95 -20.66 -7.27
N ALA A 482 2.07 -20.00 -7.62
CA ALA A 482 2.92 -19.39 -6.61
C ALA A 482 2.27 -18.12 -6.08
N ASP A 483 2.11 -18.06 -4.76
CA ASP A 483 1.67 -16.85 -4.07
C ASP A 483 2.53 -15.67 -4.53
N HIS A 484 1.87 -14.55 -4.80
CA HIS A 484 2.50 -13.31 -5.21
C HIS A 484 3.18 -13.29 -6.58
N GLN A 485 3.32 -14.40 -7.33
CA GLN A 485 3.91 -14.39 -8.68
C GLN A 485 2.94 -14.76 -9.80
N ASP A 486 1.84 -15.43 -9.44
CA ASP A 486 0.81 -15.94 -10.36
C ASP A 486 -0.57 -15.37 -9.97
N PHE A 487 -1.49 -15.29 -10.93
CA PHE A 487 -2.86 -14.80 -10.75
C PHE A 487 -3.85 -15.81 -11.30
N VAL A 488 -4.91 -16.11 -10.55
CA VAL A 488 -6.01 -16.98 -11.00
C VAL A 488 -7.30 -16.18 -11.05
N GLY A 489 -7.99 -16.23 -12.18
CA GLY A 489 -9.30 -15.64 -12.38
C GLY A 489 -10.30 -16.65 -12.94
N HIS A 490 -11.59 -16.43 -12.66
CA HIS A 490 -12.70 -17.23 -13.17
C HIS A 490 -13.60 -16.36 -14.06
N VAL A 491 -13.49 -16.59 -15.37
CA VAL A 491 -14.22 -15.86 -16.42
C VAL A 491 -15.73 -16.10 -16.33
N GLY A 492 -16.13 -17.36 -16.25
CA GLY A 492 -17.51 -17.80 -16.07
C GLY A 492 -17.72 -19.25 -16.50
N GLY A 493 -18.76 -19.90 -15.98
CA GLY A 493 -19.03 -21.31 -16.30
C GLY A 493 -17.90 -22.22 -15.83
N ASP A 494 -17.25 -22.87 -16.79
CA ASP A 494 -16.10 -23.76 -16.66
C ASP A 494 -14.78 -23.12 -17.14
N ASP A 495 -14.78 -21.82 -17.46
CA ASP A 495 -13.64 -21.09 -18.01
C ASP A 495 -12.82 -20.35 -16.93
N PHE A 496 -11.52 -20.64 -16.88
CA PHE A 496 -10.56 -19.98 -16.00
C PHE A 496 -9.40 -19.38 -16.78
N ILE A 497 -8.82 -18.31 -16.24
CA ILE A 497 -7.59 -17.71 -16.75
C ILE A 497 -6.55 -17.70 -15.65
N VAL A 498 -5.34 -18.14 -15.97
CA VAL A 498 -4.17 -18.04 -15.09
C VAL A 498 -3.12 -17.17 -15.77
N LEU A 499 -2.57 -16.20 -15.06
CA LEU A 499 -1.42 -15.42 -15.50
C LEU A 499 -0.25 -15.84 -14.62
N MET A 500 0.88 -16.20 -15.22
CA MET A 500 2.02 -16.77 -14.49
C MET A 500 3.32 -16.08 -14.87
N GLN A 501 4.11 -15.74 -13.86
CA GLN A 501 5.50 -15.29 -14.02
C GLN A 501 6.50 -16.29 -13.40
N SER A 502 6.00 -17.31 -12.71
CA SER A 502 6.80 -18.40 -12.14
C SER A 502 7.61 -19.12 -13.21
N ARG A 503 8.90 -19.36 -12.97
CA ARG A 503 9.77 -20.06 -13.94
C ARG A 503 9.36 -21.53 -14.17
N ASP A 504 8.73 -22.14 -13.19
CA ASP A 504 8.22 -23.51 -13.21
C ASP A 504 6.73 -23.60 -13.59
N TRP A 505 6.18 -22.56 -14.25
CA TRP A 505 4.78 -22.49 -14.67
C TRP A 505 4.31 -23.75 -15.40
N GLU A 506 5.13 -24.32 -16.30
CA GLU A 506 4.74 -25.52 -17.07
C GLU A 506 4.55 -26.73 -16.15
N ALA A 507 5.47 -26.94 -15.20
CA ALA A 507 5.39 -28.03 -14.24
C ALA A 507 4.19 -27.87 -13.29
N ARG A 508 3.85 -26.61 -12.93
CA ARG A 508 2.66 -26.28 -12.12
C ARG A 508 1.37 -26.64 -12.86
N LEU A 509 1.21 -26.19 -14.11
CA LEU A 509 0.01 -26.51 -14.90
C LEU A 509 -0.13 -28.01 -15.16
N ARG A 510 0.98 -28.73 -15.37
CA ARG A 510 0.97 -30.20 -15.46
C ARG A 510 0.49 -30.85 -14.16
N ARG A 511 0.93 -30.34 -13.01
CA ARG A 511 0.46 -30.82 -11.70
C ARG A 511 -1.03 -30.57 -11.49
N VAL A 512 -1.57 -29.44 -11.95
CA VAL A 512 -3.02 -29.17 -11.91
C VAL A 512 -3.78 -30.26 -12.69
N ILE A 513 -3.32 -30.60 -13.89
CA ILE A 513 -3.92 -31.67 -14.72
C ILE A 513 -3.87 -33.02 -13.98
N GLU A 514 -2.70 -33.41 -13.48
CA GLU A 514 -2.52 -34.69 -12.76
C GLU A 514 -3.42 -34.78 -11.51
N GLN A 515 -3.51 -33.70 -10.74
CA GLN A 515 -4.35 -33.64 -9.55
C GLN A 515 -5.84 -33.64 -9.89
N PHE A 516 -6.24 -32.94 -10.96
CA PHE A 516 -7.62 -32.98 -11.45
C PHE A 516 -8.02 -34.42 -11.80
N ASP A 517 -7.23 -35.11 -12.64
CA ASP A 517 -7.48 -36.49 -13.04
C ASP A 517 -7.53 -37.44 -11.84
N ALA A 518 -6.65 -37.27 -10.85
CA ALA A 518 -6.66 -38.05 -9.61
C ALA A 518 -7.90 -37.82 -8.74
N THR A 519 -8.53 -36.64 -8.84
CA THR A 519 -9.77 -36.33 -8.10
C THR A 519 -11.04 -36.73 -8.84
N LEU A 520 -10.96 -37.03 -10.14
CA LEU A 520 -12.11 -37.38 -10.98
C LEU A 520 -12.98 -38.53 -10.43
N PRO A 521 -12.45 -39.60 -9.80
CA PRO A 521 -13.27 -40.65 -9.20
C PRO A 521 -14.19 -40.18 -8.07
N LYS A 522 -13.90 -39.04 -7.43
CA LYS A 522 -14.78 -38.45 -6.40
C LYS A 522 -16.06 -37.88 -7.01
N TYR A 523 -16.01 -37.45 -8.26
CA TYR A 523 -17.11 -36.75 -8.95
C TYR A 523 -17.89 -37.67 -9.91
N VAL A 524 -17.25 -38.75 -10.39
CA VAL A 524 -17.84 -39.78 -11.25
C VAL A 524 -18.13 -41.02 -10.40
N THR A 525 -19.31 -41.09 -9.78
CA THR A 525 -19.62 -42.16 -8.81
C THR A 525 -19.97 -43.52 -9.42
N ASN A 526 -20.18 -43.60 -10.74
CA ASN A 526 -20.41 -44.88 -11.40
C ASN A 526 -19.07 -45.51 -11.80
N ALA A 527 -18.74 -46.64 -11.19
CA ALA A 527 -17.51 -47.39 -11.45
C ALA A 527 -17.43 -47.90 -12.90
N GLU A 528 -18.56 -48.19 -13.54
CA GLU A 528 -18.60 -48.61 -14.95
C GLU A 528 -18.24 -47.47 -15.90
N HIS A 529 -18.62 -46.24 -15.57
CA HIS A 529 -18.27 -45.07 -16.39
C HIS A 529 -16.77 -44.77 -16.30
N LEU A 530 -16.17 -44.97 -15.12
CA LEU A 530 -14.72 -44.84 -14.92
C LEU A 530 -13.93 -45.91 -15.68
N SER A 531 -14.36 -47.18 -15.63
CA SER A 531 -13.66 -48.27 -16.32
C SER A 531 -13.82 -48.23 -17.83
N ALA A 532 -14.95 -47.71 -18.34
CA ALA A 532 -15.19 -47.50 -19.76
C ALA A 532 -14.56 -46.21 -20.32
N GLY A 533 -14.04 -45.32 -19.46
CA GLY A 533 -13.49 -44.02 -19.88
C GLY A 533 -14.55 -43.02 -20.37
N GLY A 534 -15.82 -43.25 -20.06
CA GLY A 534 -16.95 -42.44 -20.51
C GLY A 534 -18.31 -43.11 -20.27
N TYR A 535 -19.36 -42.53 -20.81
CA TYR A 535 -20.73 -43.03 -20.66
C TYR A 535 -21.62 -42.65 -21.84
N TYR A 536 -22.68 -43.42 -22.05
CA TYR A 536 -23.67 -43.12 -23.08
C TYR A 536 -24.72 -42.15 -22.53
N GLY A 537 -24.89 -41.02 -23.21
CA GLY A 537 -25.98 -40.07 -22.99
C GLY A 537 -26.86 -39.97 -24.22
N GLU A 538 -27.96 -39.23 -24.13
CA GLU A 538 -28.84 -38.94 -25.26
C GLU A 538 -28.48 -37.57 -25.88
N ASP A 539 -28.42 -37.49 -27.20
CA ASP A 539 -28.34 -36.22 -27.90
C ASP A 539 -29.68 -35.47 -27.90
N ARG A 540 -29.73 -34.26 -28.46
CA ARG A 540 -30.98 -33.46 -28.55
C ARG A 540 -32.11 -34.14 -29.34
N ARG A 541 -31.82 -35.25 -30.04
CA ARG A 541 -32.76 -36.04 -30.85
C ARG A 541 -33.04 -37.42 -30.22
N GLY A 542 -32.56 -37.68 -29.00
CA GLY A 542 -32.76 -38.95 -28.29
C GLY A 542 -31.89 -40.09 -28.81
N GLN A 543 -30.83 -39.82 -29.58
CA GLN A 543 -29.89 -40.86 -30.02
C GLN A 543 -28.79 -41.07 -28.99
N PRO A 544 -28.40 -42.33 -28.70
CA PRO A 544 -27.32 -42.62 -27.79
C PRO A 544 -25.97 -42.17 -28.38
N ILE A 545 -25.32 -41.22 -27.71
CA ILE A 545 -23.97 -40.74 -28.02
C ILE A 545 -23.05 -41.08 -26.85
N PHE A 546 -21.85 -41.59 -27.17
CA PHE A 546 -20.81 -41.79 -26.18
C PHE A 546 -20.15 -40.45 -25.83
N HIS A 547 -20.14 -40.12 -24.55
CA HIS A 547 -19.45 -38.97 -23.98
C HIS A 547 -18.23 -39.46 -23.19
N ALA A 548 -17.06 -38.91 -23.50
CA ALA A 548 -15.88 -39.12 -22.68
C ALA A 548 -16.07 -38.47 -21.29
N LEU A 549 -15.29 -38.92 -20.31
CA LEU A 549 -15.26 -38.29 -18.99
C LEU A 549 -14.79 -36.83 -19.08
N PRO A 550 -15.17 -35.97 -18.11
CA PRO A 550 -14.65 -34.62 -18.01
C PRO A 550 -13.12 -34.60 -17.97
N ALA A 551 -12.53 -33.69 -18.73
CA ALA A 551 -11.09 -33.50 -18.84
C ALA A 551 -10.76 -32.01 -18.75
N LEU A 552 -9.57 -31.68 -18.26
CA LEU A 552 -9.10 -30.30 -18.15
C LEU A 552 -8.19 -29.94 -19.33
N SER A 553 -8.66 -29.09 -20.22
CA SER A 553 -7.89 -28.54 -21.35
C SER A 553 -7.28 -27.20 -20.97
N ILE A 554 -5.95 -27.09 -21.09
CA ILE A 554 -5.21 -25.86 -20.80
C ILE A 554 -4.48 -25.40 -22.07
N GLY A 555 -4.87 -24.23 -22.60
CA GLY A 555 -4.18 -23.57 -23.70
C GLY A 555 -3.32 -22.40 -23.20
N CYS A 556 -2.01 -22.45 -23.44
CA CYS A 556 -1.05 -21.45 -22.97
C CYS A 556 -0.47 -20.61 -24.09
N VAL A 557 -0.29 -19.32 -23.82
CA VAL A 557 0.41 -18.35 -24.66
C VAL A 557 1.54 -17.74 -23.85
N ILE A 558 2.76 -17.86 -24.36
CA ILE A 558 3.92 -17.14 -23.81
C ILE A 558 3.87 -15.73 -24.38
N VAL A 559 3.86 -14.72 -23.51
CA VAL A 559 3.78 -13.30 -23.86
C VAL A 559 5.12 -12.64 -23.55
N PRO A 560 5.99 -12.41 -24.56
CA PRO A 560 7.20 -11.63 -24.39
C PRO A 560 6.90 -10.14 -24.14
N PRO A 561 7.80 -9.41 -23.49
CA PRO A 561 7.75 -7.94 -23.41
C PRO A 561 7.51 -7.30 -24.78
N GLY A 562 6.55 -6.37 -24.86
CA GLY A 562 6.25 -5.62 -26.08
C GLY A 562 5.63 -6.41 -27.25
N ALA A 563 5.27 -7.69 -27.05
CA ALA A 563 4.69 -8.52 -28.10
C ALA A 563 3.22 -8.19 -28.43
N PHE A 564 2.48 -7.68 -27.44
CA PHE A 564 1.06 -7.35 -27.54
C PHE A 564 0.81 -5.92 -27.04
N ALA A 565 -0.20 -5.24 -27.58
CA ALA A 565 -0.49 -3.85 -27.22
C ALA A 565 -1.48 -3.73 -26.06
N ASN A 566 -2.37 -4.70 -25.88
CA ASN A 566 -3.40 -4.72 -24.84
C ASN A 566 -3.92 -6.15 -24.58
N HIS A 567 -4.71 -6.32 -23.51
CA HIS A 567 -5.27 -7.61 -23.11
C HIS A 567 -6.19 -8.27 -24.16
N HIS A 568 -6.80 -7.52 -25.09
CA HIS A 568 -7.65 -8.11 -26.13
C HIS A 568 -6.84 -8.99 -27.09
N ASP A 569 -5.63 -8.58 -27.44
CA ASP A 569 -4.77 -9.33 -28.35
C ASP A 569 -4.32 -10.64 -27.71
N VAL A 570 -3.96 -10.61 -26.42
CA VAL A 570 -3.60 -11.81 -25.65
C VAL A 570 -4.82 -12.73 -25.49
N SER A 571 -6.01 -12.18 -25.25
CA SER A 571 -7.26 -12.96 -25.15
C SER A 571 -7.62 -13.66 -26.47
N ALA A 572 -7.35 -13.02 -27.61
CA ALA A 572 -7.52 -13.63 -28.92
C ALA A 572 -6.55 -14.82 -29.12
N ALA A 573 -5.28 -14.64 -28.77
CA ALA A 573 -4.29 -15.71 -28.82
C ALA A 573 -4.65 -16.89 -27.89
N LEU A 574 -5.11 -16.60 -26.67
CA LEU A 574 -5.59 -17.62 -25.73
C LEU A 574 -6.77 -18.42 -26.28
N SER A 575 -7.68 -17.74 -26.98
CA SER A 575 -8.83 -18.39 -27.61
C SER A 575 -8.43 -19.36 -28.72
N GLU A 576 -7.33 -19.10 -29.43
CA GLU A 576 -6.74 -20.05 -30.40
C GLU A 576 -6.06 -21.22 -29.68
N ALA A 577 -5.21 -20.94 -28.69
CA ALA A 577 -4.53 -21.97 -27.92
C ALA A 577 -5.51 -22.94 -27.24
N LYS A 578 -6.62 -22.42 -26.68
CA LYS A 578 -7.72 -23.20 -26.12
C LYS A 578 -8.33 -24.16 -27.16
N LYS A 579 -8.57 -23.69 -28.39
CA LYS A 579 -9.16 -24.52 -29.45
C LYS A 579 -8.25 -25.67 -29.84
N GLU A 580 -6.93 -25.45 -29.87
CA GLU A 580 -5.96 -26.52 -30.16
C GLU A 580 -5.85 -27.52 -29.00
N ALA A 581 -5.90 -27.06 -27.74
CA ALA A 581 -5.94 -27.94 -26.56
C ALA A 581 -7.12 -28.93 -26.63
N LYS A 582 -8.33 -28.44 -26.91
CA LYS A 582 -9.56 -29.25 -26.98
C LYS A 582 -9.61 -30.30 -28.11
N ARG A 583 -8.67 -30.25 -29.06
CA ARG A 583 -8.58 -31.28 -30.12
C ARG A 583 -7.88 -32.53 -29.66
N LEU A 584 -7.12 -32.46 -28.57
CA LEU A 584 -6.38 -33.57 -28.01
C LEU A 584 -7.28 -34.32 -27.00
N PRO A 585 -7.21 -35.66 -26.95
CA PRO A 585 -8.02 -36.44 -26.04
C PRO A 585 -7.48 -36.39 -24.60
N GLY A 586 -8.38 -36.26 -23.62
CA GLY A 586 -8.05 -36.25 -22.19
C GLY A 586 -7.55 -34.90 -21.67
N SER A 587 -7.13 -34.87 -20.41
CA SER A 587 -6.63 -33.64 -19.78
C SER A 587 -5.24 -33.30 -20.35
N VAL A 588 -5.08 -32.07 -20.85
CA VAL A 588 -3.93 -31.72 -21.71
C VAL A 588 -3.47 -30.28 -21.54
N LEU A 589 -2.15 -30.09 -21.68
CA LEU A 589 -1.51 -28.78 -21.75
C LEU A 589 -1.01 -28.55 -23.18
N PHE A 590 -1.60 -27.57 -23.87
CA PHE A 590 -1.14 -27.07 -25.16
C PHE A 590 -0.38 -25.76 -24.98
N ILE A 591 0.81 -25.65 -25.57
CA ILE A 591 1.65 -24.44 -25.51
C ILE A 591 1.74 -23.87 -26.93
N GLU A 592 1.24 -22.66 -27.13
CA GLU A 592 1.37 -21.93 -28.38
C GLU A 592 2.84 -21.56 -28.63
N ARG A 593 3.35 -21.90 -29.83
CA ARG A 593 4.75 -21.73 -30.23
C ARG A 593 4.94 -20.69 -31.34
N ARG A 594 3.86 -20.12 -31.88
CA ARG A 594 3.95 -19.00 -32.84
C ARG A 594 4.59 -17.79 -32.17
N GLN A 595 5.53 -17.14 -32.87
CA GLN A 595 6.16 -15.90 -32.40
C GLN A 595 5.28 -14.70 -32.75
N TYR A 596 4.86 -13.94 -31.74
CA TYR A 596 4.15 -12.68 -31.90
C TYR A 596 5.19 -11.55 -31.97
N ARG A 597 5.35 -10.90 -33.14
CA ARG A 597 6.23 -9.72 -33.30
C ARG A 597 5.41 -8.45 -33.12
N GLY A 598 5.81 -7.61 -32.17
CA GLY A 598 5.16 -6.32 -31.89
C GLY A 598 5.18 -5.36 -33.08
N SER A 599 4.13 -4.56 -33.20
CA SER A 599 4.03 -3.47 -34.19
C SER A 599 4.82 -2.24 -33.72
N ALA A 600 6.15 -2.29 -33.77
CA ALA A 600 7.00 -1.11 -33.67
C ALA A 600 7.93 -1.07 -34.89
N GLY A 601 7.94 0.08 -35.57
CA GLY A 601 8.61 0.29 -36.84
C GLY A 601 10.12 0.04 -36.81
N THR A 602 10.62 -0.31 -38.00
CA THR A 602 12.01 -0.54 -38.39
C THR A 602 13.00 0.54 -37.94
N ALA A 603 14.10 0.16 -37.28
CA ALA A 603 15.48 0.58 -37.60
C ALA A 603 16.51 -0.23 -36.78
N ASP A 604 17.65 -0.47 -37.42
CA ASP A 604 18.77 -1.37 -37.12
C ASP A 604 19.55 -1.05 -35.81
N ALA A 605 19.93 -2.09 -35.03
CA ALA A 605 21.25 -2.27 -34.39
C ALA A 605 21.32 -3.46 -33.38
N GLY A 606 22.11 -4.49 -33.71
CA GLY A 606 23.03 -5.17 -32.77
C GLY A 606 22.59 -6.49 -32.11
N PRO A 607 23.44 -7.53 -32.06
CA PRO A 607 23.09 -8.87 -31.58
C PRO A 607 23.21 -8.99 -30.06
N GLY A 608 22.24 -9.62 -29.39
CA GLY A 608 22.38 -9.96 -27.98
C GLY A 608 21.08 -10.33 -27.27
N MET A 609 20.51 -11.49 -27.59
CA MET A 609 19.66 -12.22 -26.65
C MET A 609 19.46 -13.68 -27.11
N ASP A 610 20.57 -14.39 -27.29
CA ASP A 610 20.56 -15.84 -27.09
C ASP A 610 20.85 -16.09 -25.61
N ALA A 611 20.09 -17.02 -25.02
CA ALA A 611 20.14 -17.51 -23.65
C ALA A 611 19.38 -16.72 -22.57
N VAL A 612 18.06 -17.00 -22.45
CA VAL A 612 17.47 -17.53 -21.21
C VAL A 612 16.25 -18.39 -21.61
N LEU A 613 16.46 -19.70 -21.73
CA LEU A 613 15.49 -20.82 -21.63
C LEU A 613 16.20 -22.05 -22.26
N PRO A 614 16.57 -23.11 -21.51
CA PRO A 614 17.25 -24.24 -22.11
C PRO A 614 16.26 -25.13 -22.86
N ALA A 615 16.68 -25.60 -24.04
CA ALA A 615 16.01 -26.65 -24.80
C ALA A 615 16.06 -28.01 -24.05
N PRO A 616 15.07 -28.90 -24.24
CA PRO A 616 15.04 -30.20 -23.57
C PRO A 616 16.04 -31.16 -24.23
N ASN A 617 17.03 -31.65 -23.46
CA ASN A 617 17.90 -32.74 -23.89
C ASN A 617 17.17 -34.08 -23.78
N LEU A 618 16.85 -34.66 -24.93
CA LEU A 618 16.62 -36.10 -25.14
C LEU A 618 17.98 -36.81 -25.21
N LEU A 619 18.21 -37.84 -24.37
CA LEU A 619 19.18 -38.95 -24.55
C LEU A 619 18.85 -39.98 -23.43
N ALA A 620 18.18 -41.10 -23.69
CA ALA A 620 18.72 -42.36 -24.22
C ALA A 620 19.96 -42.88 -23.47
N GLY A 621 19.83 -44.03 -22.79
CA GLY A 621 20.98 -44.78 -22.28
C GLY A 621 20.67 -45.74 -21.12
N MET A 622 20.20 -46.95 -21.44
CA MET A 622 20.37 -48.13 -20.56
C MET A 622 21.86 -48.46 -20.39
N PRO A 623 22.25 -49.12 -19.30
CA PRO A 623 23.38 -50.05 -19.36
C PRO A 623 22.94 -51.47 -18.98
N CYS A 624 23.15 -52.35 -19.95
CA CYS A 624 23.32 -53.79 -19.75
C CYS A 624 24.78 -54.00 -19.29
N PHE A 625 25.02 -54.71 -18.19
CA PHE A 625 26.22 -55.53 -18.02
C PHE A 625 25.96 -56.65 -17.00
N ALA A 626 26.49 -57.81 -17.37
CA ALA A 626 26.23 -59.13 -16.81
C ALA A 626 26.90 -59.41 -15.46
N MET A 627 26.22 -60.21 -14.64
CA MET A 627 26.69 -61.50 -14.12
C MET A 627 25.49 -62.40 -13.83
#